data_AF-A0A6L4B4N8-F1
#
_entry.id   AF-A0A6L4B4N8-F1
#
_cell.length_a   1.000
_cell.length_b   1.000
_cell.length_c   1.000
_cell.angle_alpha   90.00
_cell.angle_beta   90.00
_cell.angle_gamma   90.00
#
_symmetry.space_group_name_H-M   'P 1'
#
loop_
_entity.id
_entity.type
_entity.pdbx_description
1 polymer ?
#
loop_
_entity_poly.entity_id
_entity_poly.type
_entity_poly.pdbx_seq_one_letter_code
_entity_poly.pdbx_strand_id
1 'polypeptide(L)'
;MNCFYHPSVAAAGLCKSCQRGICPECAVELPRGLACRKRCEEDARLRVALEDRNLRLAQEAAGRARRQRVGLMVGGLFVALFGVYFLVTPIQGLEPLMPFRVLAASMVSYGVAMIVRGYIYEDPAGPERIA
;
A
#
# COMPACT_ATOMS: atom_id res chain seq x y z
N MET A 1 -24.42 -18.93 -23.51
CA MET A 1 -23.60 -17.91 -24.20
C MET A 1 -22.63 -18.63 -25.12
N ASN A 2 -22.58 -18.23 -26.40
CA ASN A 2 -21.86 -18.97 -27.44
C ASN A 2 -20.53 -18.28 -27.78
N CYS A 3 -19.64 -19.01 -28.45
CA CYS A 3 -18.38 -18.46 -28.92
C CYS A 3 -18.63 -17.40 -30.00
N PHE A 4 -17.93 -16.27 -29.89
CA PHE A 4 -18.03 -15.17 -30.84
C PHE A 4 -17.60 -15.57 -32.26
N TYR A 5 -16.67 -16.52 -32.39
CA TYR A 5 -16.19 -17.02 -33.69
C TYR A 5 -16.93 -18.28 -34.16
N HIS A 6 -17.50 -19.05 -33.22
CA HIS A 6 -18.25 -20.28 -33.50
C HIS A 6 -19.62 -20.20 -32.84
N PRO A 7 -20.62 -19.61 -33.50
CA PRO A 7 -21.94 -19.38 -32.91
C PRO A 7 -22.66 -20.66 -32.50
N SER A 8 -22.29 -21.80 -33.09
CA SER A 8 -22.82 -23.13 -32.80
C SER A 8 -22.19 -23.80 -31.57
N VAL A 9 -21.11 -23.23 -31.01
CA VAL A 9 -20.35 -23.83 -29.90
C VAL A 9 -20.49 -22.97 -28.65
N ALA A 10 -20.71 -23.61 -27.50
CA ALA A 10 -20.76 -22.93 -26.21
C ALA A 10 -19.41 -22.27 -25.89
N ALA A 11 -19.45 -21.05 -25.32
CA ALA A 11 -18.24 -20.40 -24.83
C ALA A 11 -17.79 -21.07 -23.52
N ALA A 12 -16.50 -21.38 -23.41
CA ALA A 12 -15.87 -21.88 -22.18
C ALA A 12 -15.51 -20.74 -21.21
N GLY A 13 -15.33 -19.52 -21.73
CA GLY A 13 -15.08 -18.34 -20.91
C GLY A 13 -14.96 -17.07 -21.73
N LEU A 14 -14.52 -15.99 -21.09
CA LEU A 14 -14.36 -14.67 -21.69
C LEU A 14 -12.88 -14.35 -21.92
N CYS A 15 -12.57 -13.79 -23.10
CA CYS A 15 -11.25 -13.25 -23.37
C CYS A 15 -10.96 -12.06 -22.46
N LYS A 16 -9.82 -12.06 -21.75
CA LYS A 16 -9.42 -10.98 -20.85
C LYS A 16 -9.14 -9.65 -21.54
N SER A 17 -8.83 -9.67 -22.84
CA SER A 17 -8.58 -8.46 -23.61
C SER A 17 -9.84 -7.84 -24.20
N CYS A 18 -10.63 -8.63 -24.94
CA CYS A 18 -11.78 -8.13 -25.71
C CYS A 18 -13.14 -8.46 -25.09
N GLN A 19 -13.16 -9.21 -23.99
CA GLN A 19 -14.37 -9.56 -23.21
C GLN A 19 -15.43 -10.32 -24.01
N ARG A 20 -15.02 -10.96 -25.11
CA ARG A 20 -15.89 -11.82 -25.93
C ARG A 20 -15.85 -13.27 -25.43
N GLY A 21 -16.99 -13.96 -25.51
CA GLY A 21 -17.08 -15.40 -25.25
C GLY A 21 -16.29 -16.22 -26.27
N ILE A 22 -15.47 -17.16 -25.81
CA ILE A 22 -14.62 -18.02 -26.65
C ILE A 22 -14.75 -19.49 -26.27
N CYS A 23 -14.81 -20.37 -27.26
CA CYS A 23 -14.79 -21.83 -27.05
C CYS A 23 -13.35 -22.31 -26.77
N PRO A 24 -13.16 -23.56 -26.28
CA PRO A 24 -11.83 -24.12 -25.96
C PRO A 24 -10.85 -24.09 -27.14
N GLU A 25 -11.34 -24.23 -28.38
CA GLU A 25 -10.48 -24.18 -29.58
C GLU A 25 -9.97 -22.77 -29.89
N CYS A 26 -10.81 -21.75 -29.66
CA CYS A 26 -10.43 -20.35 -29.85
C CYS A 26 -9.68 -19.77 -28.65
N ALA A 27 -9.65 -20.50 -27.53
CA ALA A 27 -8.98 -20.07 -26.33
C ALA A 27 -7.49 -20.45 -26.34
N VAL A 28 -6.70 -19.54 -25.76
CA VAL A 28 -5.38 -19.84 -25.20
C VAL A 28 -5.44 -19.57 -23.71
N GLU A 29 -4.86 -20.48 -22.92
CA GLU A 29 -4.76 -20.32 -21.48
C GLU A 29 -3.59 -19.40 -21.11
N LEU A 30 -3.85 -18.50 -20.18
CA LEU A 30 -2.85 -17.64 -19.53
C LEU A 30 -2.89 -17.90 -18.02
N PRO A 31 -1.81 -17.55 -17.27
CA PRO A 31 -1.73 -17.83 -15.83
C PRO A 31 -2.92 -17.33 -14.99
N ARG A 32 -3.61 -16.26 -15.44
CA ARG A 32 -4.78 -15.69 -14.75
C ARG A 32 -5.93 -15.34 -15.71
N GLY A 33 -6.18 -16.19 -16.71
CA GLY A 33 -7.37 -16.05 -17.56
C GLY A 33 -7.23 -16.66 -18.94
N LEU A 34 -8.18 -16.35 -19.82
CA LEU A 34 -8.23 -16.83 -21.20
C LEU A 34 -8.03 -15.68 -22.19
N ALA A 35 -7.49 -15.98 -23.37
CA ALA A 35 -7.45 -15.02 -24.48
C ALA A 35 -7.81 -15.66 -25.81
N CYS A 36 -8.16 -14.82 -26.79
CA CYS A 36 -8.36 -15.25 -28.16
C CYS A 36 -7.02 -15.66 -28.79
N ARG A 37 -6.94 -16.90 -29.25
CA ARG A 37 -5.80 -17.45 -29.98
C ARG A 37 -5.44 -16.57 -31.19
N LYS A 38 -4.15 -16.27 -31.37
CA LYS A 38 -3.56 -15.45 -32.46
C LYS A 38 -4.10 -14.02 -32.63
N ARG A 39 -4.93 -13.51 -31.70
CA ARG A 39 -5.56 -12.19 -31.84
C ARG A 39 -5.35 -11.28 -30.65
N CYS A 40 -5.57 -11.80 -29.45
CA CYS A 40 -5.50 -11.02 -28.21
C CYS A 40 -4.43 -11.55 -27.24
N GLU A 41 -3.57 -12.46 -27.68
CA GLU A 41 -2.63 -13.15 -26.79
C GLU A 41 -1.67 -12.16 -26.13
N GLU A 42 -1.10 -11.25 -26.92
CA GLU A 42 -0.13 -10.27 -26.44
C GLU A 42 -0.79 -9.25 -25.51
N ASP A 43 -1.92 -8.66 -25.91
CA ASP A 43 -2.69 -7.73 -25.07
C ASP A 43 -3.15 -8.36 -23.76
N ALA A 44 -3.59 -9.63 -23.79
CA ALA A 44 -4.01 -10.34 -22.61
C ALA A 44 -2.82 -10.65 -21.69
N ARG A 45 -1.65 -11.00 -22.25
CA ARG A 45 -0.40 -11.16 -21.47
C ARG A 45 0.00 -9.86 -20.79
N LEU A 46 -0.08 -8.72 -21.51
CA LEU A 46 0.20 -7.40 -20.94
C LEU A 46 -0.76 -7.06 -19.79
N ARG A 47 -2.06 -7.34 -19.95
CA ARG A 47 -3.04 -7.15 -18.87
C ARG A 47 -2.75 -8.03 -17.65
N VAL A 48 -2.43 -9.31 -17.85
CA VAL A 48 -2.02 -10.21 -16.75
C VAL A 48 -0.77 -9.67 -16.05
N ALA A 49 0.25 -9.23 -16.80
CA ALA A 49 1.46 -8.67 -16.23
C ALA A 49 1.20 -7.37 -15.42
N LEU A 50 0.28 -6.51 -15.91
CA LEU A 50 -0.12 -5.31 -15.21
C LEU A 50 -0.88 -5.61 -13.92
N GLU A 51 -1.80 -6.58 -13.94
CA GLU A 51 -2.50 -7.02 -12.73
C GLU A 51 -1.53 -7.60 -11.70
N ASP A 52 -0.59 -8.43 -12.13
CA ASP A 52 0.45 -9.00 -11.27
C ASP A 52 1.29 -7.90 -10.62
N ARG A 53 1.68 -6.88 -11.40
CA ARG A 53 2.41 -5.73 -10.89
C ARG A 53 1.56 -4.92 -9.91
N ASN A 54 0.29 -4.68 -10.21
CA ASN A 54 -0.61 -3.93 -9.34
C ASN A 54 -0.84 -4.65 -8.01
N LEU A 55 -1.01 -5.97 -8.03
CA LEU A 55 -1.16 -6.77 -6.81
C LEU A 55 0.11 -6.74 -5.96
N ARG A 56 1.30 -6.85 -6.57
CA ARG A 56 2.58 -6.69 -5.86
C ARG A 56 2.71 -5.30 -5.26
N LEU A 57 2.41 -4.24 -6.01
CA LEU A 57 2.46 -2.87 -5.52
C LEU A 57 1.46 -2.63 -4.38
N ALA A 58 0.26 -3.21 -4.45
CA ALA A 58 -0.73 -3.12 -3.38
C ALA A 58 -0.25 -3.80 -2.09
N GLN A 59 0.34 -4.99 -2.21
CA GLN A 59 0.95 -5.71 -1.08
C GLN A 59 2.12 -4.93 -0.47
N GLU A 60 3.00 -4.37 -1.31
CA GLU A 60 4.11 -3.55 -0.83
C GLU A 60 3.65 -2.24 -0.19
N ALA A 61 2.61 -1.60 -0.72
CA ALA A 61 2.05 -0.36 -0.18
C ALA A 61 1.55 -0.56 1.26
N ALA A 62 0.85 -1.67 1.53
CA ALA A 62 0.43 -2.04 2.89
C ALA A 62 1.65 -2.20 3.83
N GLY A 63 2.71 -2.85 3.35
CA GLY A 63 3.96 -3.01 4.11
C GLY A 63 4.74 -1.70 4.32
N ARG A 64 4.66 -0.74 3.39
CA ARG A 64 5.29 0.59 3.52
C ARG A 64 4.55 1.46 4.53
N ALA A 65 3.22 1.48 4.50
CA ALA A 65 2.40 2.20 5.47
C ALA A 65 2.67 1.73 6.90
N ARG A 66 2.75 0.40 7.11
CA ARG A 66 3.10 -0.17 8.42
C ARG A 66 4.51 0.23 8.89
N ARG A 67 5.52 0.16 8.01
CA ARG A 67 6.90 0.57 8.35
C ARG A 67 7.00 2.06 8.68
N GLN A 68 6.31 2.90 7.93
CA GLN A 68 6.25 4.34 8.19
C GLN A 68 5.58 4.63 9.54
N ARG A 69 4.51 3.92 9.90
CA ARG A 69 3.86 4.04 11.21
C ARG A 69 4.81 3.70 12.36
N VAL A 70 5.47 2.54 12.27
CA VAL A 70 6.43 2.13 13.30
C VAL A 70 7.57 3.14 13.42
N GLY A 71 8.07 3.66 12.29
CA GLY A 71 9.07 4.72 12.28
C GLY A 71 8.61 6.02 12.96
N LEU A 72 7.38 6.48 12.70
CA LEU A 72 6.78 7.65 13.35
C LEU A 72 6.62 7.44 14.87
N MET A 73 6.18 6.26 15.30
CA MET A 73 6.00 5.96 16.72
C MET A 73 7.34 5.86 17.45
N VAL A 74 8.28 5.09 16.92
CA VAL A 74 9.61 4.90 17.53
C VAL A 74 10.39 6.22 17.53
N GLY A 75 10.39 6.95 16.41
CA GLY A 75 11.04 8.25 16.30
C GLY A 75 10.41 9.30 17.20
N GLY A 76 9.08 9.37 17.24
CA GLY A 76 8.34 10.30 18.11
C GLY A 76 8.59 10.01 19.60
N LEU A 77 8.62 8.73 20.00
CA LEU A 77 8.95 8.32 21.36
C LEU A 77 10.38 8.72 21.73
N PHE A 78 11.35 8.45 20.84
CA PHE A 78 12.74 8.83 21.05
C PHE A 78 12.89 10.35 21.26
N VAL A 79 12.31 11.16 20.37
CA VAL A 79 12.36 12.63 20.45
C VAL A 79 11.69 13.13 21.73
N ALA A 80 10.53 12.57 22.11
CA ALA A 80 9.83 12.94 23.33
C ALA A 80 10.66 12.62 24.59
N LEU A 81 11.23 11.41 24.68
CA LEU A 81 12.07 11.02 25.81
C LEU A 81 13.32 11.90 25.93
N PHE A 82 13.95 12.24 24.80
CA PHE A 82 15.10 13.14 24.77
C PHE A 82 14.73 14.56 25.23
N GLY A 83 13.57 15.06 24.79
CA GLY A 83 13.04 16.34 25.25
C GLY A 83 12.76 16.36 26.75
N VAL A 84 12.17 15.30 27.31
CA VAL A 84 11.94 15.17 28.77
C VAL A 84 13.26 15.12 29.53
N TYR A 85 14.25 14.37 29.03
CA TYR A 85 15.58 14.31 29.64
C TYR A 85 16.20 15.70 29.80
N PHE A 86 16.23 16.51 28.74
CA PHE A 86 16.73 17.90 28.79
C PHE A 86 15.90 18.84 29.67
N LEU A 87 14.61 18.53 29.87
CA LEU A 87 13.74 19.33 30.73
C LEU A 87 13.97 19.02 32.22
N VAL A 88 14.31 17.77 32.54
CA VAL A 88 14.53 17.28 33.91
C VAL A 88 15.96 17.49 34.38
N THR A 89 16.98 17.27 33.53
CA THR A 89 18.38 17.45 33.93
C THR A 89 18.75 18.93 33.85
N PRO A 90 18.94 19.64 34.98
CA PRO A 90 19.46 21.00 34.92
C PRO A 90 20.91 20.94 34.41
N ILE A 91 21.18 21.60 33.28
CA ILE A 91 22.54 21.78 32.79
C ILE A 91 23.25 22.71 33.79
N GLN A 92 24.01 22.12 34.70
CA GLN A 92 24.76 22.84 35.72
C GLN A 92 25.84 23.68 35.02
N GLY A 93 25.75 25.01 35.11
CA GLY A 93 26.72 25.95 34.54
C GLY A 93 26.18 26.91 33.47
N LEU A 94 24.94 26.73 33.00
CA LEU A 94 24.23 27.76 32.23
C LEU A 94 23.13 28.38 33.10
N GLU A 95 23.38 29.58 33.63
CA GLU A 95 22.33 30.50 34.09
C GLU A 95 21.18 30.55 33.06
N PRO A 96 19.92 30.73 33.51
CA PRO A 96 18.73 30.11 32.94
C PRO A 96 18.39 30.70 31.57
N LEU A 97 19.01 30.17 30.51
CA LEU A 97 18.56 30.44 29.17
C LEU A 97 17.24 29.68 28.94
N MET A 98 16.15 30.38 29.26
CA MET A 98 14.78 30.08 28.82
C MET A 98 14.70 29.45 27.41
N PRO A 99 15.50 29.84 26.38
CA PRO A 99 15.44 29.18 25.09
C PRO A 99 15.73 27.68 25.10
N PHE A 100 16.58 27.15 25.99
CA PHE A 100 16.84 25.71 26.05
C PHE A 100 15.63 24.92 26.58
N ARG A 101 14.91 25.48 27.56
CA ARG A 101 13.67 24.87 28.08
C ARG A 101 12.52 24.96 27.08
N VAL A 102 12.41 26.07 26.35
CA VAL A 102 11.43 26.23 25.27
C VAL A 102 11.70 25.24 24.13
N LEU A 103 12.97 25.05 23.77
CA LEU A 103 13.38 24.06 22.78
C LEU A 103 13.07 22.62 23.25
N ALA A 104 13.37 22.29 24.51
CA ALA A 104 13.02 20.98 25.07
C ALA A 104 11.50 20.73 25.05
N ALA A 105 10.70 21.73 25.44
CA ALA A 105 9.24 21.64 25.42
C ALA A 105 8.67 21.50 23.99
N SER A 106 9.28 22.16 22.99
CA SER A 106 8.87 22.01 21.59
C SER A 106 9.23 20.65 21.02
N MET A 107 10.36 20.05 21.44
CA MET A 107 10.69 18.67 21.08
C MET A 107 9.70 17.67 21.68
N VAL A 108 9.29 17.84 22.93
CA VAL A 108 8.27 16.98 23.56
C VAL A 108 6.93 17.10 22.85
N SER A 109 6.46 18.32 22.58
CA SER A 109 5.18 18.51 21.89
C SER A 109 5.19 17.97 20.45
N TYR A 110 6.32 18.12 19.74
CA TYR A 110 6.50 17.54 18.41
C TYR A 110 6.53 16.01 18.43
N GLY A 111 7.26 15.41 19.38
CA GLY A 111 7.31 13.95 19.56
C GLY A 111 5.93 13.36 19.87
N VAL A 112 5.16 14.00 20.75
CA VAL A 112 3.77 13.62 21.04
C VAL A 112 2.89 13.77 19.80
N ALA A 113 2.99 14.89 19.06
CA ALA A 113 2.22 15.09 17.83
C ALA A 113 2.55 14.04 16.75
N MET A 114 3.81 13.58 16.67
CA MET A 114 4.25 12.52 15.76
C MET A 114 3.63 11.16 16.12
N ILE A 115 3.60 10.83 17.41
CA ILE A 115 2.95 9.62 17.94
C ILE A 115 1.44 9.68 17.69
N VAL A 116 0.79 10.80 18.02
CA VAL A 116 -0.64 11.00 17.82
C VAL A 116 -1.00 10.89 16.33
N ARG A 117 -0.20 11.47 15.43
CA ARG A 117 -0.36 11.28 13.98
C ARG A 117 -0.21 9.81 13.57
N GLY A 118 0.70 9.07 14.20
CA GLY A 118 0.86 7.62 13.98
C GLY A 118 -0.32 6.77 14.47
N TYR A 119 -1.11 7.26 15.43
CA TYR A 119 -2.38 6.65 15.87
C TYR A 119 -3.56 7.09 14.99
N ILE A 120 -3.67 8.37 14.65
CA ILE A 120 -4.80 8.89 13.83
C ILE A 120 -4.74 8.37 12.39
N TYR A 121 -3.57 8.01 11.87
CA TYR A 121 -3.44 7.34 10.57
C TYR A 121 -3.86 5.86 10.58
N GLU A 122 -4.39 5.35 11.70
CA GLU A 122 -5.22 4.15 11.68
C GLU A 122 -6.46 4.44 10.83
N ASP A 123 -6.38 3.95 9.59
CA ASP A 123 -7.50 3.63 8.70
C ASP A 123 -7.79 4.63 7.56
N PRO A 124 -7.36 4.25 6.34
CA PRO A 124 -8.28 4.34 5.20
C PRO A 124 -8.48 2.99 4.49
N ALA A 125 -8.08 1.87 5.09
CA ALA A 125 -8.22 0.54 4.55
C ALA A 125 -8.57 -0.45 5.67
N GLY A 126 -9.81 -0.37 6.15
CA GLY A 126 -10.45 -1.44 6.87
C GLY A 126 -10.29 -2.78 6.12
N PRO A 127 -10.30 -3.91 6.83
CA PRO A 127 -10.00 -5.25 6.29
C PRO A 127 -11.00 -5.80 5.26
N GLU A 128 -11.86 -4.97 4.67
CA GLU A 128 -13.07 -5.37 3.95
C GLU A 128 -12.98 -5.29 2.42
N ARG A 129 -11.77 -5.24 1.83
CA ARG A 129 -11.59 -5.16 0.37
C ARG A 129 -10.88 -6.35 -0.27
N ILE A 130 -11.07 -7.54 0.29
CA ILE A 130 -10.70 -8.81 -0.37
C ILE A 130 -11.64 -9.94 0.11
N ALA A 131 -12.94 -9.80 -0.18
CA ALA A 131 -13.90 -10.90 -0.15
C ALA A 131 -14.83 -10.77 -1.36
#